data_AF-A0A0K2V631-F1
#
_entry.id   AF-A0A0K2V631-F1
#
_cell.length_a   1.000
_cell.length_b   1.000
_cell.length_c   1.000
_cell.angle_alpha   90.00
_cell.angle_beta   90.00
_cell.angle_gamma   90.00
#
_symmetry.space_group_name_H-M   'P 1'
#
loop_
_entity.id
_entity.type
_entity.pdbx_description
1 polymer ?
#
loop_
_entity_poly.entity_id
_entity_poly.type
_entity_poly.pdbx_seq_one_letter_code
_entity_poly.pdbx_strand_id
1 'polypeptide(L)' 'SVFGKNGNPLKWSVQQVCDFVKSLHGCAEYVEDFMLQEIDGQALMLLKTEHLMAAMSIKLGPALKICSAINEMREEVKQN' A
#
# COMPACT_ATOMS: atom_id res chain seq x y z
N SER A 1 16.99 7.45 -0.87
CA SER A 1 15.79 6.64 -1.14
C SER A 1 14.72 7.03 -0.14
N VAL A 2 13.59 7.58 -0.59
CA VAL A 2 12.54 8.13 0.30
C VAL A 2 11.84 7.02 1.11
N PHE A 3 12.01 5.75 0.71
CA PHE A 3 11.38 4.59 1.34
C PHE A 3 12.28 3.86 2.36
N GLY A 4 13.59 4.10 2.34
CA GLY A 4 14.58 3.37 3.15
C GLY A 4 14.61 3.69 4.66
N LYS A 5 13.55 4.26 5.24
CA LYS A 5 13.46 4.57 6.68
C LYS A 5 12.25 3.98 7.40
N ASN A 6 11.29 3.43 6.68
CA ASN A 6 10.17 2.72 7.29
C ASN A 6 10.58 1.26 7.37
N GLY A 7 10.93 0.76 8.57
CA GLY A 7 11.42 -0.61 8.79
C GLY A 7 10.50 -1.70 8.22
N ASN A 8 10.88 -2.98 8.34
CA ASN A 8 10.19 -4.12 7.71
C ASN A 8 8.67 -3.92 7.49
N PRO A 9 8.21 -3.78 6.24
CA PRO A 9 6.81 -3.53 5.89
C PRO A 9 5.80 -4.55 6.44
N LEU A 10 6.22 -5.80 6.67
CA LEU A 10 5.36 -6.80 7.32
C LEU A 10 5.01 -6.46 8.77
N LYS A 11 5.67 -5.46 9.36
CA LYS A 11 5.42 -4.96 10.73
C LYS A 11 4.73 -3.60 10.74
N TRP A 12 4.31 -3.08 9.60
CA TRP A 12 3.64 -1.79 9.55
C TRP A 12 2.26 -1.85 10.21
N SER A 13 1.99 -0.86 11.05
CA SER A 13 0.65 -0.55 11.52
C SER A 13 -0.21 0.03 10.40
N VAL A 14 -1.53 0.05 10.60
CA VAL A 14 -2.48 0.73 9.69
C VAL A 14 -2.07 2.17 9.41
N GLN A 15 -1.58 2.90 10.41
CA GLN A 15 -1.11 4.27 10.24
C GLN A 15 0.08 4.37 9.28
N GLN A 16 1.05 3.46 9.38
CA GLN A 16 2.21 3.44 8.48
C GLN A 16 1.82 3.08 7.05
N VAL A 17 0.81 2.21 6.86
CA VAL A 17 0.23 1.94 5.55
C VAL A 17 -0.46 3.19 4.99
N CYS A 18 -1.23 3.90 5.81
CA CYS A 18 -1.89 5.14 5.42
C CYS A 18 -0.87 6.21 4.99
N ASP A 19 0.22 6.38 5.74
CA ASP A 19 1.30 7.30 5.40
C ASP A 19 1.98 6.92 4.07
N PHE A 20 2.17 5.63 3.83
CA PHE A 20 2.67 5.11 2.56
C PHE A 20 1.73 5.46 1.40
N VAL A 21 0.43 5.15 1.50
CA VAL A 21 -0.56 5.45 0.44
C VAL A 21 -0.64 6.95 0.18
N LYS A 22 -0.62 7.78 1.23
CA LYS A 22 -0.61 9.24 1.15
C LYS A 22 0.61 9.79 0.40
N SER A 23 1.75 9.10 0.49
CA SER A 23 2.99 9.49 -0.19
C SER A 23 2.96 9.24 -1.72
N LEU A 24 2.08 8.35 -2.19
CA LEU A 24 1.95 8.03 -3.61
C LEU A 24 1.18 9.13 -4.35
N HIS A 25 1.78 9.65 -5.42
CA HIS A 25 1.21 10.77 -6.17
C HIS A 25 -0.20 10.45 -6.75
N GLY A 26 -1.19 11.20 -6.30
CA GLY A 26 -2.60 11.04 -6.68
C GLY A 26 -3.32 9.91 -5.95
N CYS A 27 -2.80 9.42 -4.82
CA CYS A 27 -3.44 8.37 -4.03
C CYS A 27 -3.89 8.82 -2.63
N ALA A 28 -3.64 10.08 -2.25
CA ALA A 28 -4.01 10.62 -0.93
C ALA A 28 -5.53 10.59 -0.66
N GLU A 29 -6.37 10.59 -1.71
CA GLU A 29 -7.83 10.48 -1.59
C GLU A 29 -8.28 9.10 -1.07
N TYR A 30 -7.44 8.05 -1.20
CA TYR A 30 -7.78 6.68 -0.80
C TYR A 30 -7.30 6.30 0.61
N VAL A 31 -6.71 7.24 1.35
CA VAL A 31 -6.14 6.95 2.69
C VAL A 31 -7.23 6.49 3.65
N GLU A 32 -8.41 7.10 3.59
CA GLU A 32 -9.54 6.73 4.45
C GLU A 32 -10.03 5.31 4.14
N ASP A 33 -10.04 4.88 2.87
CA ASP A 33 -10.39 3.51 2.50
C ASP A 33 -9.44 2.48 3.13
N PHE A 34 -8.13 2.74 3.11
CA PHE A 34 -7.15 1.85 3.76
C PHE A 34 -7.31 1.82 5.29
N MET A 35 -7.66 2.96 5.90
CA MET A 35 -7.91 3.05 7.34
C MET A 35 -9.19 2.30 7.73
N LEU A 36 -10.29 2.48 6.99
CA LEU A 36 -11.58 1.83 7.24
C LEU A 36 -11.54 0.32 7.03
N GLN A 37 -10.72 -0.15 6.09
CA GLN A 37 -10.50 -1.58 5.84
C GLN A 37 -9.45 -2.20 6.76
N GLU A 38 -8.90 -1.42 7.71
CA GLU A 38 -7.89 -1.86 8.68
C GLU A 38 -6.66 -2.51 8.01
N ILE A 39 -6.21 -1.96 6.87
CA ILE A 39 -5.09 -2.53 6.12
C ILE A 39 -3.77 -2.27 6.86
N ASP A 40 -3.25 -3.29 7.52
CA ASP A 40 -1.90 -3.31 8.10
C ASP A 40 -0.85 -3.77 7.09
N GLY A 41 0.41 -3.84 7.53
CA GLY A 41 1.54 -4.25 6.69
C GLY A 41 1.42 -5.66 6.11
N GLN A 42 0.80 -6.59 6.82
CA GLN A 42 0.59 -7.96 6.34
C GLN A 42 -0.50 -7.98 5.27
N ALA A 43 -1.63 -7.32 5.52
CA ALA A 43 -2.72 -7.18 4.56
C ALA A 43 -2.25 -6.45 3.29
N LEU A 44 -1.47 -5.38 3.43
CA LEU A 44 -0.86 -4.64 2.33
C LEU A 44 -0.05 -5.57 1.40
N MET A 45 0.74 -6.47 1.99
CA MET A 45 1.56 -7.44 1.25
C MET A 45 0.75 -8.52 0.53
N LEU A 46 -0.56 -8.62 0.78
CA LEU A 46 -1.47 -9.54 0.11
C LEU A 46 -2.37 -8.85 -0.93
N LEU A 47 -2.41 -7.51 -0.94
CA LEU A 47 -3.26 -6.77 -1.87
C LEU A 47 -2.87 -7.00 -3.33
N LYS A 48 -3.89 -7.12 -4.17
CA LYS A 48 -3.81 -7.25 -5.62
C LYS A 48 -4.68 -6.17 -6.24
N THR A 49 -4.45 -5.87 -7.51
CA THR A 49 -5.21 -4.84 -8.24
C THR A 49 -6.72 -5.11 -8.17
N GLU A 50 -7.12 -6.38 -8.22
CA GLU A 50 -8.54 -6.80 -8.10
C GLU A 50 -9.16 -6.39 -6.75
N HIS A 51 -8.43 -6.50 -5.63
CA HIS A 51 -8.93 -6.08 -4.32
C HIS A 51 -9.12 -4.57 -4.24
N LEU A 52 -8.15 -3.80 -4.76
CA LEU A 52 -8.22 -2.34 -4.77
C LEU A 52 -9.42 -1.83 -5.59
N MET A 53 -9.65 -2.43 -6.76
CA MET A 53 -10.72 -2.00 -7.64
C MET A 53 -12.09 -2.49 -7.19
N ALA A 54 -12.21 -3.74 -6.74
CA ALA A 54 -13.51 -4.34 -6.42
C ALA A 54 -13.97 -4.06 -4.98
N ALA A 55 -13.07 -4.16 -3.99
CA ALA A 55 -13.45 -4.00 -2.58
C ALA A 55 -13.40 -2.54 -2.13
N MET A 56 -12.48 -1.75 -2.69
CA MET A 56 -12.24 -0.35 -2.28
C MET A 56 -12.64 0.66 -3.36
N SER A 57 -13.25 0.22 -4.47
CA SER A 57 -13.71 1.10 -5.56
C SER A 57 -12.66 2.06 -6.12
N ILE A 58 -11.37 1.70 -6.01
CA ILE A 58 -10.26 2.53 -6.51
C ILE A 58 -10.22 2.44 -8.03
N LYS A 59 -10.07 3.60 -8.69
CA LYS A 59 -9.94 3.68 -10.14
C LYS A 59 -8.70 2.92 -10.63
N LEU A 60 -8.76 2.40 -11.86
CA LEU A 60 -7.68 1.61 -12.47
C LEU A 60 -6.30 2.29 -12.36
N GLY A 61 -6.20 3.58 -12.69
CA GLY A 61 -4.94 4.33 -12.66
C GLY A 61 -4.26 4.31 -11.28
N PRO A 62 -4.90 4.82 -10.22
CA PRO A 62 -4.38 4.72 -8.85
C PRO A 62 -4.15 3.28 -8.37
N ALA A 63 -5.02 2.33 -8.70
CA ALA A 63 -4.84 0.92 -8.32
C ALA A 63 -3.53 0.34 -8.89
N LEU A 64 -3.22 0.63 -10.16
CA LEU A 64 -1.96 0.20 -10.78
C LEU A 64 -0.74 0.83 -10.10
N LYS A 65 -0.80 2.11 -9.71
CA LYS A 65 0.30 2.79 -8.99
C LYS A 65 0.57 2.16 -7.63
N ILE A 66 -0.49 1.92 -6.84
CA ILE A 66 -0.40 1.28 -5.54
C ILE A 66 0.18 -0.13 -5.68
N CYS A 67 -0.32 -0.93 -6.62
CA CYS A 67 0.19 -2.28 -6.84
C CYS A 67 1.66 -2.32 -7.30
N SER A 68 2.10 -1.38 -8.15
CA SER A 68 3.50 -1.26 -8.53
C SER A 68 4.39 -1.04 -7.32
N ALA A 69 4.03 -0.09 -6.45
CA ALA A 69 4.80 0.22 -5.25
C ALA A 69 4.82 -0.94 -4.23
N ILE A 70 3.70 -1.66 -4.07
CA ILE A 70 3.65 -2.88 -3.23
C ILE A 70 4.56 -3.98 -3.80
N ASN A 71 4.59 -4.15 -5.13
CA ASN A 71 5.43 -5.17 -5.76
C ASN A 71 6.93 -4.88 -5.58
N GLU A 72 7.35 -3.62 -5.74
CA GLU A 72 8.74 -3.21 -5.44
C GLU A 72 9.11 -3.56 -3.99
N MET A 73 8.21 -3.27 -3.05
CA MET A 73 8.39 -3.56 -1.63
C MET A 73 8.49 -5.06 -1.33
N ARG A 74 7.72 -5.91 -2.03
CA ARG A 74 7.80 -7.37 -1.91
C ARG A 74 9.16 -7.90 -2.39
N GLU A 75 9.71 -7.36 -3.47
CA GLU A 75 11.02 -7.77 -3.97
C GLU A 75 12.14 -7.35 -3.00
N GLU A 76 12.04 -6.17 -2.38
CA GLU A 76 12.98 -5.76 -1.32
C GLU A 76 12.93 -6.67 -0.09
N VAL A 77 11.74 -7.14 0.33
CA VAL A 77 11.60 -8.07 1.46
C VAL A 77 12.18 -9.45 1.14
N LYS A 78 12.05 -9.96 -0.10
CA LYS A 78 12.64 -11.25 -0.49
C LYS A 78 14.17 -11.26 -0.49
N GLN A 79 14.80 -10.09 -0.61
CA GLN A 79 16.25 -9.93 -0.65
C GLN A 79 16.89 -9.78 0.73
N ASN A 80 16.09 -9.65 1.79
CA ASN A 80 16.52 -9.47 3.18
C ASN A 80 16.17 -10.69 4.05
#